data_AF-V5H5P1-F1
#
_entry.id   AF-V5H5P1-F1
#
_cell.length_a   1.000
_cell.length_b   1.000
_cell.length_c   1.000
_cell.angle_alpha   90.00
_cell.angle_beta   90.00
_cell.angle_gamma   90.00
#
_symmetry.space_group_name_H-M   'P 1'
#
loop_
_entity.id
_entity.type
_entity.pdbx_description
1 polymer ?
#
loop_
_entity_poly.entity_id
_entity_poly.type
_entity_poly.pdbx_seq_one_letter_code
_entity_poly.pdbx_strand_id
1 'polypeptide(L)'
;QSMAEKLLKFLQDMNEKFEVKLMVINLISRLIGIHELFVFNFYPFIQRYIQPHQREVTKILQYAAQASHELVPPDIMEPVLMTIANNFVTERNSVEVMTVGLNSIRELCSRCPLVMSADLLHDLAQYKSYRDKNVSMAAKSLIQLFRTVNPDLLARKFRGKPTEETQELQVRQYGELKAPGFVPGAEILDVDKEDASEEEEEDEDDDDSDGWVDVHHSDDEPSAPGDQGDSDDDEDDEKEGGDSEKSGEKGGKQDKVLSLQERTQKATLVSETRILSQQEFAKVRAAQLSKKVKAALPQRFAKKGSAAAAAELDTTAIGERKELVSLKDIEKLSKNPRSTKESRLATVLEGREGREKYGYRQKKGEFASRTNKEKRKTKAFAMIKHKVKRKVKRSFRDKQIALRDALLKQKKRRK
;
A
#
# COMPACT_ATOMS: atom_id res chain seq x y z
N GLN A 1 10.63 35.81 -1.22
CA GLN A 1 11.77 35.72 -2.18
C GLN A 1 13.04 36.43 -1.68
N SER A 2 13.07 37.77 -1.58
CA SER A 2 14.30 38.53 -1.25
C SER A 2 15.04 38.06 0.02
N MET A 3 14.30 37.66 1.06
CA MET A 3 14.90 37.08 2.27
C MET A 3 15.71 35.82 1.98
N ALA A 4 15.19 34.89 1.17
CA ALA A 4 15.87 33.63 0.84
C ALA A 4 17.13 33.86 0.01
N GLU A 5 17.09 34.81 -0.93
CA GLU A 5 18.26 35.20 -1.73
C GLU A 5 19.35 35.86 -0.87
N LYS A 6 18.96 36.76 0.05
CA LYS A 6 19.90 37.36 1.01
C LYS A 6 20.52 36.31 1.93
N LEU A 7 19.74 35.36 2.40
CA LEU A 7 20.24 34.23 3.21
C LEU A 7 21.19 33.33 2.41
N LEU A 8 20.90 33.08 1.12
CA LEU A 8 21.80 32.32 0.25
C LEU A 8 23.13 33.05 0.03
N LYS A 9 23.09 34.36 -0.18
CA LYS A 9 24.31 35.18 -0.27
C LYS A 9 25.10 35.15 1.03
N PHE A 10 24.43 35.33 2.16
CA PHE A 10 25.05 35.20 3.48
C PHE A 10 25.69 33.83 3.69
N LEU A 11 25.03 32.74 3.26
CA LEU A 11 25.57 31.38 3.34
C LEU A 11 26.84 31.19 2.50
N GLN A 12 26.94 31.84 1.34
CA GLN A 12 28.13 31.79 0.48
C GLN A 12 29.33 32.48 1.13
N ASP A 13 29.09 33.60 1.82
CA ASP A 13 30.14 34.39 2.49
C ASP A 13 30.50 33.84 3.89
N MET A 14 29.63 33.03 4.49
CA MET A 14 29.81 32.53 5.85
C MET A 14 30.99 31.54 5.95
N ASN A 15 31.95 31.81 6.85
CA ASN A 15 33.09 30.93 7.13
C ASN A 15 32.95 30.18 8.47
N GLU A 16 31.75 29.67 8.73
CA GLU A 16 31.44 28.93 9.96
C GLU A 16 31.59 27.42 9.79
N LYS A 17 31.52 26.71 10.92
CA LYS A 17 31.44 25.24 10.96
C LYS A 17 30.31 24.74 10.05
N PHE A 18 30.54 23.57 9.44
CA PHE A 18 29.60 22.99 8.47
C PHE A 18 28.19 22.74 9.05
N GLU A 19 28.09 22.41 10.34
CA GLU A 19 26.80 22.23 11.02
C GLU A 19 25.93 23.50 11.02
N VAL A 20 26.55 24.67 11.21
CA VAL A 20 25.87 25.98 11.16
C VAL A 20 25.42 26.27 9.73
N LYS A 21 26.27 26.00 8.74
CA LYS A 21 25.91 26.08 7.31
C LYS A 21 24.70 25.19 7.01
N LEU A 22 24.68 23.98 7.55
CA LEU A 22 23.63 23.00 7.35
C LEU A 22 22.29 23.46 7.93
N MET A 23 22.29 24.13 9.09
CA MET A 23 21.09 24.75 9.66
C MET A 23 20.53 25.88 8.78
N VAL A 24 21.40 26.71 8.22
CA VAL A 24 20.98 27.80 7.31
C VAL A 24 20.43 27.21 6.00
N ILE A 25 21.06 26.17 5.45
CA ILE A 25 20.56 25.46 4.26
C ILE A 25 19.16 24.88 4.52
N ASN A 26 18.93 24.29 5.69
CA ASN A 26 17.61 23.77 6.10
C ASN A 26 16.55 24.87 6.16
N LEU A 27 16.90 26.07 6.63
CA LEU A 27 15.98 27.20 6.65
C LEU A 27 15.65 27.65 5.22
N ILE A 28 16.66 27.77 4.35
CA ILE A 28 16.47 28.17 2.96
C ILE A 28 15.63 27.13 2.20
N SER A 29 15.91 25.83 2.36
CA SER A 29 15.15 24.76 1.68
C SER A 29 13.68 24.74 2.10
N ARG A 30 13.38 24.97 3.38
CA ARG A 30 12.01 25.13 3.89
C ARG A 30 11.30 26.31 3.26
N LEU A 31 11.97 27.47 3.23
CA LEU A 31 11.39 28.68 2.63
C LEU A 31 11.08 28.50 1.15
N ILE A 32 11.98 27.86 0.40
CA ILE A 32 11.78 27.57 -1.03
C ILE A 32 10.61 26.61 -1.22
N GLY A 33 10.57 25.50 -0.47
CA GLY A 33 9.55 24.47 -0.64
C GLY A 33 8.15 24.89 -0.22
N ILE A 34 8.00 25.66 0.88
CA ILE A 34 6.69 26.07 1.41
C ILE A 34 6.09 27.21 0.58
N HIS A 35 6.92 28.19 0.19
CA HIS A 35 6.44 29.37 -0.53
C HIS A 35 6.69 29.31 -2.04
N GLU A 36 7.10 28.15 -2.55
CA GLU A 36 7.37 27.90 -3.99
C GLU A 36 8.24 29.00 -4.63
N LEU A 37 9.38 29.32 -3.97
CA LEU A 37 10.24 30.44 -4.34
C LEU A 37 11.22 30.09 -5.47
N PHE A 38 11.42 31.03 -6.40
CA PHE A 38 12.40 30.86 -7.49
C PHE A 38 13.81 31.27 -7.07
N VAL A 39 14.53 30.38 -6.37
CA VAL A 39 15.94 30.60 -5.97
C VAL A 39 16.86 29.61 -6.71
N PHE A 40 17.03 29.80 -8.02
CA PHE A 40 17.75 28.82 -8.87
C PHE A 40 19.22 28.60 -8.48
N ASN A 41 19.89 29.63 -7.96
CA ASN A 41 21.29 29.55 -7.51
C ASN A 41 21.49 28.58 -6.32
N PHE A 42 20.41 28.17 -5.65
CA PHE A 42 20.46 27.21 -4.57
C PHE A 42 20.81 25.79 -5.04
N TYR A 43 20.32 25.38 -6.21
CA TYR A 43 20.50 24.00 -6.71
C TYR A 43 21.95 23.69 -7.09
N PRO A 44 22.66 24.52 -7.87
CA PRO A 44 24.09 24.33 -8.12
C PRO A 44 24.92 24.43 -6.83
N PHE A 45 24.49 25.26 -5.87
CA PHE A 45 25.16 25.38 -4.58
C PHE A 45 25.10 24.05 -3.81
N ILE A 46 23.91 23.44 -3.69
CA ILE A 46 23.72 22.15 -3.02
C ILE A 46 24.40 21.01 -3.77
N GLN A 47 24.37 21.02 -5.10
CA GLN A 47 24.94 19.96 -5.96
C GLN A 47 26.40 19.65 -5.59
N ARG A 48 27.19 20.66 -5.24
CA ARG A 48 28.59 20.51 -4.81
C ARG A 48 28.77 19.65 -3.54
N TYR A 49 27.75 19.57 -2.71
CA TYR A 49 27.76 18.80 -1.47
C TYR A 49 27.08 17.42 -1.60
N ILE A 50 26.56 17.06 -2.77
CA ILE A 50 25.95 15.75 -3.05
C ILE A 50 27.06 14.74 -3.36
N GLN A 51 27.76 14.31 -2.32
CA GLN A 51 28.78 13.26 -2.40
C GLN A 51 28.59 12.24 -1.27
N PRO A 52 28.69 10.92 -1.54
CA PRO A 52 28.46 9.89 -0.51
C PRO A 52 29.38 9.99 0.72
N HIS A 53 30.60 10.50 0.53
CA HIS A 53 31.57 10.67 1.60
C HIS A 53 31.31 11.93 2.46
N GLN A 54 30.46 12.84 1.99
CA GLN A 54 30.17 14.08 2.68
C GLN A 54 29.47 13.80 4.02
N ARG A 55 29.86 14.54 5.06
CA ARG A 55 29.23 14.46 6.38
C ARG A 55 27.76 14.89 6.30
N GLU A 56 26.90 14.13 6.97
CA GLU A 56 25.45 14.38 7.02
C GLU A 56 24.77 14.50 5.65
N VAL A 57 25.28 13.78 4.64
CA VAL A 57 24.74 13.88 3.28
C VAL A 57 23.26 13.52 3.16
N THR A 58 22.72 12.68 4.06
CA THR A 58 21.28 12.38 4.12
C THR A 58 20.44 13.63 4.38
N LYS A 59 20.92 14.56 5.22
CA LYS A 59 20.27 15.86 5.44
C LYS A 59 20.36 16.76 4.23
N ILE A 60 21.49 16.74 3.52
CA ILE A 60 21.69 17.53 2.30
C ILE A 60 20.71 17.08 1.21
N LEU A 61 20.57 15.75 1.02
CA LEU A 61 19.59 15.16 0.12
C LEU A 61 18.16 15.50 0.52
N GLN A 62 17.86 15.51 1.82
CA GLN A 62 16.58 15.97 2.36
C GLN A 62 16.30 17.42 1.96
N TYR A 63 17.28 18.31 2.11
CA TYR A 63 17.11 19.73 1.79
C TYR A 63 16.97 19.97 0.29
N ALA A 64 17.65 19.18 -0.54
CA ALA A 64 17.46 19.21 -2.00
C ALA A 64 16.03 18.82 -2.38
N ALA A 65 15.54 17.68 -1.88
CA ALA A 65 14.16 17.25 -2.11
C ALA A 65 13.16 18.27 -1.53
N GLN A 66 13.46 18.84 -0.37
CA GLN A 66 12.61 19.82 0.30
C GLN A 66 12.46 21.13 -0.48
N ALA A 67 13.52 21.59 -1.14
CA ALA A 67 13.51 22.79 -1.98
C ALA A 67 12.96 22.51 -3.40
N SER A 68 12.58 21.28 -3.71
CA SER A 68 11.98 20.91 -5.00
C SER A 68 10.47 21.14 -4.96
N HIS A 69 9.92 21.86 -5.95
CA HIS A 69 8.47 22.10 -6.12
C HIS A 69 8.08 22.12 -7.61
N GLU A 70 6.79 21.97 -7.90
CA GLU A 70 6.23 21.81 -9.27
C GLU A 70 6.61 22.95 -10.22
N LEU A 71 6.71 24.18 -9.69
CA LEU A 71 7.06 25.37 -10.49
C LEU A 71 8.55 25.51 -10.84
N VAL A 72 9.46 24.68 -10.32
CA VAL A 72 10.88 24.76 -10.73
C VAL A 72 11.06 24.14 -12.11
N PRO A 73 11.73 24.80 -13.07
CA PRO A 73 12.02 24.22 -14.37
C PRO A 73 12.80 22.90 -14.25
N PRO A 74 12.45 21.86 -15.03
CA PRO A 74 13.12 20.58 -14.97
C PRO A 74 14.62 20.67 -15.29
N ASP A 75 15.01 21.56 -16.22
CA ASP A 75 16.40 21.76 -16.66
C ASP A 75 17.36 22.12 -15.51
N ILE A 76 16.88 22.81 -14.47
CA ILE A 76 17.68 23.20 -13.31
C ILE A 76 17.81 22.04 -12.30
N MET A 77 16.78 21.19 -12.23
CA MET A 77 16.71 20.07 -11.30
C MET A 77 17.35 18.79 -11.84
N GLU A 78 17.39 18.62 -13.16
CA GLU A 78 17.96 17.45 -13.83
C GLU A 78 19.45 17.24 -13.45
N PRO A 79 20.33 18.26 -13.42
CA PRO A 79 21.71 18.10 -12.95
C PRO A 79 21.80 17.60 -11.51
N VAL A 80 20.89 18.04 -10.63
CA VAL A 80 20.83 17.58 -9.24
C VAL A 80 20.43 16.11 -9.19
N LEU A 81 19.38 15.73 -9.92
CA LEU A 81 18.93 14.34 -10.02
C LEU A 81 20.05 13.43 -10.55
N MET A 82 20.70 13.82 -11.64
CA MET A 82 21.80 13.07 -12.23
C MET A 82 23.01 12.96 -11.32
N THR A 83 23.34 14.01 -10.57
CA THR A 83 24.42 13.96 -9.58
C THR A 83 24.12 12.93 -8.49
N ILE A 84 22.87 12.83 -8.03
CA ILE A 84 22.46 11.81 -7.07
C ILE A 84 22.59 10.41 -7.69
N ALA A 85 22.07 10.21 -8.91
CA ALA A 85 22.14 8.92 -9.59
C ALA A 85 23.59 8.45 -9.80
N ASN A 86 24.42 9.30 -10.40
CA ASN A 86 25.82 8.99 -10.75
C ASN A 86 26.71 8.79 -9.52
N ASN A 87 26.46 9.51 -8.43
CA ASN A 87 27.31 9.41 -7.24
C ASN A 87 26.82 8.35 -6.24
N PHE A 88 25.52 8.09 -6.13
CA PHE A 88 24.95 7.19 -5.10
C PHE A 88 24.54 5.83 -5.65
N VAL A 89 23.93 5.78 -6.84
CA VAL A 89 23.37 4.56 -7.43
C VAL A 89 24.39 3.90 -8.36
N THR A 90 25.53 3.52 -7.79
CA THR A 90 26.59 2.79 -8.50
C THR A 90 26.93 1.51 -7.75
N GLU A 91 27.36 0.47 -8.47
CA GLU A 91 27.72 -0.83 -7.88
C GLU A 91 28.93 -0.76 -6.94
N ARG A 92 29.72 0.32 -7.01
CA ARG A 92 30.89 0.55 -6.15
C ARG A 92 30.51 0.99 -4.75
N ASN A 93 29.30 1.52 -4.57
CA ASN A 93 28.84 2.04 -3.30
C ASN A 93 28.25 0.93 -2.41
N SER A 94 28.17 1.21 -1.12
CA SER A 94 27.47 0.32 -0.21
C SER A 94 25.96 0.31 -0.50
N VAL A 95 25.33 -0.81 -0.18
CA VAL A 95 23.89 -1.02 -0.33
C VAL A 95 23.08 0.09 0.36
N GLU A 96 23.57 0.59 1.50
CA GLU A 96 22.94 1.66 2.28
C GLU A 96 22.94 2.98 1.52
N VAL A 97 24.08 3.36 0.94
CA VAL A 97 24.23 4.57 0.11
C VAL A 97 23.35 4.48 -1.13
N MET A 98 23.30 3.32 -1.79
CA MET A 98 22.42 3.09 -2.94
C MET A 98 20.94 3.26 -2.55
N THR A 99 20.51 2.74 -1.40
CA THR A 99 19.14 2.94 -0.92
C THR A 99 18.80 4.39 -0.63
N VAL A 100 19.72 5.11 0.03
CA VAL A 100 19.55 6.54 0.31
C VAL A 100 19.42 7.32 -1.00
N GLY A 101 20.24 6.98 -2.02
CA GLY A 101 20.15 7.57 -3.36
C GLY A 101 18.78 7.35 -4.02
N LEU A 102 18.33 6.09 -4.10
CA LEU A 102 17.02 5.74 -4.69
C LEU A 102 15.84 6.35 -3.96
N ASN A 103 15.85 6.35 -2.62
CA ASN A 103 14.82 7.00 -1.82
C ASN A 103 14.82 8.51 -2.04
N SER A 104 15.99 9.15 -2.11
CA SER A 104 16.10 10.60 -2.37
C SER A 104 15.57 10.98 -3.74
N ILE A 105 15.90 10.19 -4.77
CA ILE A 105 15.36 10.35 -6.14
C ILE A 105 13.84 10.24 -6.12
N ARG A 106 13.27 9.26 -5.41
CA ARG A 106 11.82 9.12 -5.26
C ARG A 106 11.19 10.35 -4.61
N GLU A 107 11.74 10.84 -3.51
CA GLU A 107 11.20 12.03 -2.82
C GLU A 107 11.30 13.29 -3.69
N LEU A 108 12.36 13.44 -4.47
CA LEU A 108 12.52 14.53 -5.43
C LEU A 108 11.47 14.44 -6.55
N CYS A 109 11.28 13.25 -7.13
CA CYS A 109 10.31 13.03 -8.20
C CYS A 109 8.86 13.10 -7.73
N SER A 110 8.59 12.85 -6.44
CA SER A 110 7.26 13.02 -5.85
C SER A 110 6.80 14.48 -5.91
N ARG A 111 7.74 15.42 -5.89
CA ARG A 111 7.49 16.86 -5.95
C ARG A 111 7.63 17.41 -7.36
N CYS A 112 8.66 16.99 -8.08
CA CYS A 112 8.96 17.40 -9.45
C CYS A 112 9.03 16.16 -10.35
N PRO A 113 7.90 15.60 -10.78
CA PRO A 113 7.91 14.36 -11.57
C PRO A 113 8.49 14.54 -12.98
N LEU A 114 8.45 15.77 -13.51
CA LEU A 114 8.94 16.13 -14.84
C LEU A 114 10.47 16.10 -14.97
N VAL A 115 11.20 15.99 -13.86
CA VAL A 115 12.68 15.99 -13.84
C VAL A 115 13.24 14.65 -14.31
N MET A 116 12.45 13.58 -14.29
CA MET A 116 12.92 12.23 -14.62
C MET A 116 12.92 12.00 -16.13
N SER A 117 14.08 11.66 -16.70
CA SER A 117 14.21 11.16 -18.08
C SER A 117 13.80 9.69 -18.20
N ALA A 118 13.32 9.27 -19.37
CA ALA A 118 12.92 7.88 -19.64
C ALA A 118 14.08 6.89 -19.44
N ASP A 119 15.26 7.22 -19.95
CA ASP A 119 16.46 6.37 -19.89
C ASP A 119 16.90 6.13 -18.44
N LEU A 120 17.05 7.21 -17.66
CA LEU A 120 17.38 7.10 -16.24
C LEU A 120 16.34 6.28 -15.48
N LEU A 121 15.04 6.48 -15.75
CA LEU A 121 14.00 5.71 -15.06
C LEU A 121 14.07 4.22 -15.40
N HIS A 122 14.37 3.88 -16.66
CA HIS A 122 14.56 2.50 -17.08
C HIS A 122 15.74 1.85 -16.36
N ASP A 123 16.87 2.54 -16.25
CA ASP A 123 18.05 2.07 -15.52
C ASP A 123 17.76 1.88 -14.03
N LEU A 124 17.15 2.87 -13.39
CA LEU A 124 16.78 2.78 -11.98
C LEU A 124 15.75 1.68 -11.70
N ALA A 125 14.85 1.40 -12.65
CA ALA A 125 13.85 0.34 -12.51
C ALA A 125 14.45 -1.08 -12.56
N GLN A 126 15.63 -1.26 -13.17
CA GLN A 126 16.33 -2.56 -13.20
C GLN A 126 16.71 -3.03 -11.80
N TYR A 127 16.97 -2.11 -10.86
CA TYR A 127 17.25 -2.43 -9.45
C TYR A 127 16.08 -3.10 -8.71
N LYS A 128 14.90 -3.25 -9.33
CA LYS A 128 13.78 -4.02 -8.78
C LYS A 128 14.17 -5.46 -8.40
N SER A 129 15.02 -6.12 -9.18
CA SER A 129 15.48 -7.50 -8.95
C SER A 129 16.86 -7.56 -8.27
N TYR A 130 17.33 -6.46 -7.68
CA TYR A 130 18.63 -6.43 -7.01
C TYR A 130 18.67 -7.39 -5.81
N ARG A 131 19.85 -7.98 -5.55
CA ARG A 131 20.08 -8.98 -4.50
C ARG A 131 19.61 -8.51 -3.12
N ASP A 132 19.88 -7.26 -2.79
CA ASP A 132 19.48 -6.69 -1.51
C ASP A 132 18.05 -6.15 -1.53
N LYS A 133 17.26 -6.62 -0.56
CA LYS A 133 15.86 -6.22 -0.39
C LYS A 133 15.70 -4.71 -0.22
N ASN A 134 16.66 -4.05 0.44
CA ASN A 134 16.67 -2.60 0.66
C ASN A 134 16.62 -1.83 -0.66
N VAL A 135 17.59 -2.09 -1.54
CA VAL A 135 17.69 -1.44 -2.87
C VAL A 135 16.50 -1.85 -3.74
N SER A 136 16.13 -3.14 -3.73
CA SER A 136 14.95 -3.64 -4.44
C SER A 136 13.65 -2.94 -4.03
N MET A 137 13.44 -2.70 -2.74
CA MET A 137 12.24 -2.02 -2.24
C MET A 137 12.24 -0.53 -2.56
N ALA A 138 13.39 0.13 -2.54
CA ALA A 138 13.53 1.54 -2.96
C ALA A 138 13.26 1.71 -4.47
N ALA A 139 13.77 0.80 -5.31
CA ALA A 139 13.45 0.80 -6.74
C ALA A 139 11.95 0.53 -6.99
N LYS A 140 11.35 -0.40 -6.24
CA LYS A 140 9.89 -0.68 -6.32
C LYS A 140 9.05 0.52 -5.90
N SER A 141 9.47 1.28 -4.89
CA SER A 141 8.73 2.47 -4.45
C SER A 141 8.81 3.62 -5.45
N LEU A 142 9.92 3.75 -6.19
CA LEU A 142 10.05 4.66 -7.34
C LEU A 142 9.13 4.23 -8.50
N ILE A 143 9.14 2.95 -8.87
CA ILE A 143 8.23 2.41 -9.91
C ILE A 143 6.77 2.67 -9.52
N GLN A 144 6.41 2.45 -8.26
CA GLN A 144 5.05 2.68 -7.78
C GLN A 144 4.63 4.15 -7.87
N LEU A 145 5.55 5.09 -7.64
CA LEU A 145 5.31 6.52 -7.83
C LEU A 145 5.02 6.86 -9.30
N PHE A 146 5.85 6.36 -10.23
CA PHE A 146 5.63 6.66 -11.65
C PHE A 146 4.40 5.97 -12.23
N ARG A 147 3.92 4.85 -11.65
CA ARG A 147 2.61 4.29 -12.01
C ARG A 147 1.44 5.23 -11.72
N THR A 148 1.54 6.06 -10.68
CA THR A 148 0.49 7.01 -10.31
C THR A 148 0.67 8.38 -10.93
N VAL A 149 1.89 8.74 -11.36
CA VAL A 149 2.18 10.08 -11.91
C VAL A 149 2.27 10.09 -13.43
N ASN A 150 3.08 9.20 -14.01
CA ASN A 150 3.24 9.08 -15.46
C ASN A 150 3.61 7.62 -15.80
N PRO A 151 2.61 6.74 -16.03
CA PRO A 151 2.85 5.33 -16.31
C PRO A 151 3.51 5.10 -17.68
N ASP A 152 3.44 6.05 -18.61
CA ASP A 152 4.01 5.90 -19.95
C ASP A 152 5.54 5.97 -19.96
N LEU A 153 6.11 6.75 -19.02
CA LEU A 153 7.56 6.83 -18.83
C LEU A 153 8.16 5.48 -18.36
N LEU A 154 7.35 4.59 -17.78
CA LEU A 154 7.79 3.26 -17.40
C LEU A 154 7.75 2.29 -18.58
N ALA A 155 8.72 1.37 -18.62
CA ALA A 155 8.69 0.27 -19.58
C ALA A 155 7.46 -0.62 -19.36
N ARG A 156 6.92 -1.22 -20.43
CA ARG A 156 5.71 -2.07 -20.39
C ARG A 156 5.74 -3.14 -19.29
N LYS A 157 6.91 -3.72 -19.02
CA LYS A 157 7.13 -4.72 -17.95
C LYS A 157 6.82 -4.21 -16.54
N PHE A 158 6.91 -2.90 -16.33
CA PHE A 158 6.79 -2.26 -15.02
C PHE A 158 5.46 -1.52 -14.82
N ARG A 159 4.66 -1.26 -15.86
CA ARG A 159 3.38 -0.53 -15.76
C ARG A 159 2.33 -1.20 -14.88
N GLY A 160 2.39 -2.53 -14.73
CA GLY A 160 1.37 -3.28 -13.99
C GLY A 160 0.09 -3.43 -14.81
N LYS A 161 -1.00 -3.89 -14.17
CA LYS A 161 -2.31 -3.96 -14.83
C LYS A 161 -2.91 -2.55 -14.90
N PRO A 162 -3.48 -2.13 -16.05
CA PRO A 162 -4.12 -0.83 -16.15
C PRO A 162 -5.34 -0.78 -15.21
N THR A 163 -5.30 0.16 -14.28
CA THR A 163 -6.42 0.52 -13.39
C THR A 163 -7.23 1.62 -14.08
N GLU A 164 -8.54 1.73 -13.81
CA GLU A 164 -9.37 2.84 -14.28
C GLU A 164 -8.72 4.21 -13.98
N GLU A 165 -8.17 4.39 -12.77
CA GLU A 165 -7.44 5.61 -12.37
C GLU A 165 -6.21 5.90 -13.25
N THR A 166 -5.51 4.87 -13.73
CA THR A 166 -4.34 5.04 -14.60
C THR A 166 -4.70 5.37 -16.04
N GLN A 167 -5.93 5.08 -16.47
CA GLN A 167 -6.43 5.45 -17.79
C GLN A 167 -6.96 6.89 -17.82
N GLU A 168 -7.45 7.38 -16.68
CA GLU A 168 -7.91 8.77 -16.49
C GLU A 168 -6.76 9.75 -16.19
N LEU A 169 -5.54 9.24 -15.94
CA LEU A 169 -4.38 10.05 -15.59
C LEU A 169 -3.81 10.78 -16.82
N GLN A 170 -4.01 12.10 -16.86
CA GLN A 170 -3.31 12.99 -17.79
C GLN A 170 -2.01 13.51 -17.17
N VAL A 171 -0.91 13.37 -17.91
CA VAL A 171 0.41 13.90 -17.52
C VAL A 171 0.40 15.41 -17.73
N ARG A 172 0.62 16.16 -16.64
CA ARG A 172 0.69 17.62 -16.72
C ARG A 172 1.96 18.09 -17.39
N GLN A 173 1.86 19.13 -18.19
CA GLN A 173 3.02 19.84 -18.69
C GLN A 173 3.53 20.84 -17.64
N TYR A 174 4.80 21.26 -17.80
CA TYR A 174 5.38 22.26 -16.91
C TYR A 174 4.58 23.57 -16.96
N GLY A 175 4.17 24.06 -15.80
CA GLY A 175 3.38 25.29 -15.67
C GLY A 175 1.88 25.15 -15.95
N GLU A 176 1.39 23.93 -16.23
CA GLU A 176 -0.03 23.69 -16.45
C GLU A 176 -0.82 23.72 -15.12
N LEU A 177 -1.79 24.64 -15.00
CA LEU A 177 -2.62 24.77 -13.81
C LEU A 177 -3.70 23.69 -13.80
N LYS A 178 -3.83 22.98 -12.67
CA LYS A 178 -4.92 22.03 -12.46
C LYS A 178 -6.22 22.76 -12.13
N ALA A 179 -7.02 23.07 -13.15
CA ALA A 179 -8.39 23.54 -12.99
C ALA A 179 -9.37 22.38 -13.24
N PRO A 180 -9.83 21.65 -12.21
CA PRO A 180 -10.83 20.60 -12.41
C PRO A 180 -12.17 21.25 -12.80
N GLY A 181 -12.68 20.93 -13.99
CA GLY A 181 -14.02 21.35 -14.45
C GLY A 181 -15.17 20.58 -13.79
N PHE A 182 -14.87 19.52 -13.04
CA PHE A 182 -15.85 18.69 -12.35
C PHE A 182 -15.26 18.12 -11.06
N VAL A 183 -16.13 17.76 -10.12
CA VAL A 183 -15.71 17.06 -8.89
C VAL A 183 -15.33 15.62 -9.26
N PRO A 184 -14.06 15.19 -9.06
CA PRO A 184 -13.65 13.82 -9.39
C PRO A 184 -14.55 12.81 -8.65
N GLY A 185 -15.02 11.78 -9.35
CA GLY A 185 -15.91 10.76 -8.77
C GLY A 185 -17.39 11.16 -8.62
N ALA A 186 -17.79 12.34 -9.09
CA ALA A 186 -19.21 12.74 -9.14
C ALA A 186 -20.06 11.89 -10.10
N GLU A 187 -19.44 11.12 -11.00
CA GLU A 187 -20.09 10.14 -11.89
C GLU A 187 -20.98 9.11 -11.16
N ILE A 188 -20.69 8.88 -9.88
CA ILE A 188 -21.33 7.86 -9.04
C ILE A 188 -22.67 8.35 -8.50
N LEU A 189 -22.87 9.67 -8.50
CA LEU A 189 -24.13 10.27 -8.08
C LEU A 189 -25.14 10.19 -9.23
N ASP A 190 -26.39 9.96 -8.85
CA ASP A 190 -27.50 9.93 -9.80
C ASP A 190 -27.94 11.37 -10.07
N VAL A 191 -28.17 11.70 -11.34
CA VAL A 191 -28.59 13.03 -11.77
C VAL A 191 -30.05 13.30 -11.36
N ASP A 192 -30.86 12.24 -11.22
CA ASP A 192 -32.32 12.32 -11.09
C ASP A 192 -32.85 12.13 -9.64
N LYS A 193 -32.02 12.37 -8.61
CA LYS A 193 -32.50 12.36 -7.21
C LYS A 193 -32.82 13.78 -6.73
N GLU A 194 -33.72 14.42 -7.45
CA GLU A 194 -34.60 15.43 -6.88
C GLU A 194 -35.91 14.68 -6.53
N ASP A 195 -36.39 14.84 -5.30
CA ASP A 195 -37.72 14.41 -4.81
C ASP A 195 -37.96 12.94 -4.42
N ALA A 196 -37.23 12.42 -3.43
CA ALA A 196 -37.66 11.23 -2.67
C ALA A 196 -37.22 11.27 -1.20
N SER A 197 -37.29 12.45 -0.58
CA SER A 197 -36.92 12.63 0.83
C SER A 197 -37.85 13.57 1.60
N GLU A 198 -39.15 13.51 1.32
CA GLU A 198 -40.20 13.96 2.23
C GLU A 198 -41.32 12.90 2.11
N GLU A 199 -41.82 12.38 3.24
CA GLU A 199 -42.76 11.24 3.39
C GLU A 199 -42.04 9.87 3.27
N GLU A 200 -41.92 8.99 4.28
CA GLU A 200 -42.79 8.68 5.42
C GLU A 200 -41.92 8.26 6.63
N GLU A 201 -42.02 9.02 7.74
CA GLU A 201 -41.94 8.44 9.08
C GLU A 201 -43.39 8.17 9.48
N GLU A 202 -43.83 6.91 9.49
CA GLU A 202 -44.99 6.51 10.29
C GLU A 202 -44.78 5.06 10.76
N ASP A 203 -44.75 4.95 12.10
CA ASP A 203 -44.76 3.72 12.88
C ASP A 203 -46.08 2.96 12.67
N GLU A 204 -46.01 1.67 12.35
CA GLU A 204 -47.06 0.72 12.74
C GLU A 204 -46.41 -0.57 13.28
N ASP A 205 -46.54 -0.72 14.60
CA ASP A 205 -46.31 -1.96 15.36
C ASP A 205 -47.44 -2.98 15.10
N ASP A 206 -47.06 -4.25 15.25
CA ASP A 206 -47.85 -5.45 15.63
C ASP A 206 -48.58 -6.28 14.53
N ASP A 207 -48.05 -7.47 14.19
CA ASP A 207 -48.44 -8.75 14.85
C ASP A 207 -47.81 -9.97 14.13
N ASP A 208 -47.57 -11.01 14.93
CA ASP A 208 -46.91 -12.29 14.70
C ASP A 208 -47.34 -13.11 13.46
N SER A 209 -46.35 -13.70 12.77
CA SER A 209 -46.51 -15.02 12.14
C SER A 209 -45.19 -15.76 11.98
N ASP A 210 -45.01 -16.77 12.83
CA ASP A 210 -44.03 -17.85 12.76
C ASP A 210 -43.87 -18.48 11.36
N GLY A 211 -42.63 -18.82 10.98
CA GLY A 211 -42.37 -20.02 10.19
C GLY A 211 -41.30 -19.96 9.10
N TRP A 212 -40.28 -20.81 9.28
CA TRP A 212 -39.37 -21.41 8.28
C TRP A 212 -38.05 -20.68 7.99
N VAL A 213 -37.07 -20.92 8.88
CA VAL A 213 -35.64 -20.81 8.57
C VAL A 213 -35.23 -22.05 7.78
N ASP A 214 -34.87 -21.86 6.51
CA ASP A 214 -34.28 -22.90 5.66
C ASP A 214 -32.86 -23.24 6.12
N VAL A 215 -32.74 -24.37 6.82
CA VAL A 215 -31.47 -24.90 7.33
C VAL A 215 -30.86 -25.77 6.22
N HIS A 216 -30.14 -25.16 5.29
CA HIS A 216 -29.36 -25.90 4.31
C HIS A 216 -28.24 -26.68 5.01
N HIS A 217 -28.47 -28.00 5.17
CA HIS A 217 -27.46 -28.98 5.53
C HIS A 217 -26.39 -29.05 4.43
N SER A 218 -25.22 -28.46 4.67
CA SER A 218 -24.00 -28.76 3.93
C SER A 218 -23.10 -29.63 4.81
N ASP A 219 -23.10 -30.92 4.49
CA ASP A 219 -22.07 -31.87 4.87
C ASP A 219 -20.82 -31.52 4.04
N ASP A 220 -19.79 -30.92 4.64
CA ASP A 220 -18.43 -31.06 4.13
C ASP A 220 -17.38 -30.77 5.21
N GLU A 221 -16.44 -31.70 5.37
CA GLU A 221 -15.35 -31.67 6.34
C GLU A 221 -14.32 -30.57 6.00
N PRO A 222 -13.98 -29.67 6.92
CA PRO A 222 -12.78 -28.86 6.79
C PRO A 222 -11.55 -29.67 7.20
N SER A 223 -10.85 -30.18 6.17
CA SER A 223 -9.42 -30.50 6.23
C SER A 223 -8.62 -29.24 6.60
N ALA A 224 -7.66 -29.38 7.51
CA ALA A 224 -6.81 -28.31 8.00
C ALA A 224 -5.34 -28.79 8.07
N PRO A 225 -4.35 -27.90 8.19
CA PRO A 225 -3.69 -27.23 7.06
C PRO A 225 -2.14 -27.35 7.12
N GLY A 226 -1.47 -26.88 6.06
CA GLY A 226 -0.02 -26.61 5.98
C GLY A 226 0.77 -27.71 5.25
N ASP A 227 1.74 -27.43 4.40
CA ASP A 227 2.65 -26.28 4.32
C ASP A 227 3.41 -26.32 2.99
N GLN A 228 3.99 -25.19 2.61
CA GLN A 228 4.70 -24.85 1.39
C GLN A 228 5.93 -25.73 1.10
N GLY A 229 6.17 -25.95 -0.18
CA GLY A 229 7.39 -26.53 -0.74
C GLY A 229 7.52 -26.14 -2.20
N ASP A 230 8.20 -25.02 -2.41
CA ASP A 230 9.00 -24.58 -3.55
C ASP A 230 9.35 -25.66 -4.61
N SER A 231 8.94 -25.44 -5.86
CA SER A 231 9.73 -25.80 -7.05
C SER A 231 9.23 -25.00 -8.26
N ASP A 232 10.14 -24.20 -8.82
CA ASP A 232 10.08 -23.65 -10.18
C ASP A 232 9.76 -24.76 -11.19
N ASP A 233 8.77 -24.54 -12.04
CA ASP A 233 8.82 -25.00 -13.44
C ASP A 233 7.84 -24.16 -14.27
N ASP A 234 8.41 -23.33 -15.14
CA ASP A 234 7.73 -22.56 -16.18
C ASP A 234 7.55 -23.50 -17.39
N GLU A 235 6.32 -23.97 -17.64
CA GLU A 235 5.96 -24.51 -18.95
C GLU A 235 4.67 -23.84 -19.44
N ASP A 236 4.84 -23.14 -20.57
CA ASP A 236 3.83 -22.64 -21.49
C ASP A 236 2.77 -23.71 -21.79
N ASP A 237 1.49 -23.32 -21.77
CA ASP A 237 0.52 -23.95 -22.67
C ASP A 237 -0.55 -22.94 -23.08
N GLU A 238 -0.40 -22.48 -24.32
CA GLU A 238 -1.42 -21.79 -25.10
C GLU A 238 -2.61 -22.73 -25.30
N LYS A 239 -3.84 -22.34 -24.94
CA LYS A 239 -5.03 -22.79 -25.69
C LYS A 239 -6.15 -21.76 -25.79
N GLU A 240 -6.61 -21.69 -27.04
CA GLU A 240 -7.59 -20.82 -27.66
C GLU A 240 -9.01 -20.93 -27.10
N GLY A 241 -9.72 -19.80 -27.17
CA GLY A 241 -10.94 -19.64 -27.96
C GLY A 241 -11.98 -20.75 -27.94
N GLY A 242 -13.03 -20.56 -27.13
CA GLY A 242 -14.26 -21.34 -27.21
C GLY A 242 -15.45 -20.49 -26.79
N ASP A 243 -16.05 -19.84 -27.79
CA ASP A 243 -17.34 -19.16 -27.72
C ASP A 243 -18.45 -20.15 -27.34
N SER A 244 -19.28 -19.81 -26.36
CA SER A 244 -20.57 -20.46 -26.17
C SER A 244 -21.56 -19.48 -25.56
N GLU A 245 -22.33 -18.85 -26.43
CA GLU A 245 -23.60 -18.22 -26.11
C GLU A 245 -24.52 -19.20 -25.36
N LYS A 246 -25.03 -18.79 -24.20
CA LYS A 246 -26.32 -19.29 -23.73
C LYS A 246 -27.05 -18.23 -22.90
N SER A 247 -28.06 -17.69 -23.56
CA SER A 247 -29.15 -16.87 -23.05
C SER A 247 -29.81 -17.45 -21.80
N GLY A 248 -30.02 -16.59 -20.81
CA GLY A 248 -30.86 -16.86 -19.63
C GLY A 248 -31.09 -15.57 -18.85
N GLU A 249 -32.18 -14.87 -19.19
CA GLU A 249 -32.71 -13.73 -18.44
C GLU A 249 -33.01 -14.11 -16.99
N LYS A 250 -32.36 -13.43 -16.04
CA LYS A 250 -32.99 -13.00 -14.77
C LYS A 250 -32.38 -11.66 -14.35
N GLY A 251 -33.25 -10.67 -14.18
CA GLY A 251 -32.93 -9.28 -13.87
C GLY A 251 -32.17 -9.11 -12.56
N GLY A 252 -30.97 -8.55 -12.69
CA GLY A 252 -30.31 -7.73 -11.68
C GLY A 252 -29.68 -6.58 -12.45
N LYS A 253 -29.90 -5.33 -12.02
CA LYS A 253 -29.32 -4.12 -12.65
C LYS A 253 -27.81 -4.32 -12.78
N GLN A 254 -27.36 -4.65 -13.99
CA GLN A 254 -25.95 -4.62 -14.34
C GLN A 254 -25.57 -3.15 -14.44
N ASP A 255 -24.68 -2.69 -13.56
CA ASP A 255 -23.97 -1.44 -13.76
C ASP A 255 -23.32 -1.50 -15.14
N LYS A 256 -23.91 -0.81 -16.12
CA LYS A 256 -23.30 -0.65 -17.44
C LYS A 256 -21.92 -0.05 -17.20
N VAL A 257 -20.87 -0.70 -17.69
CA VAL A 257 -19.52 -0.13 -17.70
C VAL A 257 -19.54 1.04 -18.68
N LEU A 258 -19.91 2.22 -18.18
CA LEU A 258 -19.90 3.47 -18.94
C LEU A 258 -18.47 3.75 -19.40
N SER A 259 -18.34 4.20 -20.64
CA SER A 259 -17.05 4.63 -21.22
C SER A 259 -16.47 5.81 -20.43
N LEU A 260 -15.14 5.99 -20.49
CA LEU A 260 -14.46 7.09 -19.78
C LEU A 260 -15.06 8.47 -20.13
N GLN A 261 -15.46 8.66 -21.40
CA GLN A 261 -16.07 9.90 -21.85
C GLN A 261 -17.46 10.12 -21.24
N GLU A 262 -18.32 9.11 -21.22
CA GLU A 262 -19.64 9.19 -20.60
C GLU A 262 -19.55 9.45 -19.09
N ARG A 263 -18.57 8.85 -18.42
CA ARG A 263 -18.27 9.09 -17.00
C ARG A 263 -17.89 10.54 -16.73
N THR A 264 -16.98 11.11 -17.53
CA THR A 264 -16.59 12.53 -17.41
C THR A 264 -17.74 13.49 -17.70
N GLN A 265 -18.59 13.17 -18.69
CA GLN A 265 -19.78 13.95 -19.03
C GLN A 265 -20.81 13.91 -17.90
N LYS A 266 -21.05 12.74 -17.30
CA LYS A 266 -21.94 12.61 -16.15
C LYS A 266 -21.42 13.40 -14.95
N ALA A 267 -20.11 13.33 -14.67
CA ALA A 267 -19.51 14.08 -13.56
C ALA A 267 -19.56 15.60 -13.76
N THR A 268 -19.37 16.09 -15.00
CA THR A 268 -19.53 17.52 -15.35
C THR A 268 -20.97 17.96 -15.18
N LEU A 269 -21.93 17.22 -15.76
CA LEU A 269 -23.36 17.52 -15.59
C LEU A 269 -23.77 17.60 -14.12
N VAL A 270 -23.44 16.62 -13.29
CA VAL A 270 -23.74 16.64 -11.85
C VAL A 270 -23.12 17.84 -11.13
N SER A 271 -21.88 18.21 -11.51
CA SER A 271 -21.18 19.34 -10.88
C SER A 271 -21.73 20.70 -11.32
N GLU A 272 -22.27 20.79 -12.54
CA GLU A 272 -22.84 22.02 -13.10
C GLU A 272 -24.29 22.23 -12.68
N THR A 273 -25.08 21.17 -12.54
CA THR A 273 -26.52 21.27 -12.26
C THR A 273 -26.84 21.41 -10.77
N ARG A 274 -26.06 20.79 -9.87
CA ARG A 274 -26.45 20.64 -8.45
C ARG A 274 -25.34 21.01 -7.47
N ILE A 275 -25.74 21.64 -6.35
CA ILE A 275 -24.87 21.84 -5.19
C ILE A 275 -24.87 20.55 -4.35
N LEU A 276 -23.70 19.93 -4.23
CA LEU A 276 -23.52 18.66 -3.53
C LEU A 276 -23.59 18.81 -2.01
N SER A 277 -24.33 17.91 -1.35
CA SER A 277 -24.41 17.84 0.11
C SER A 277 -23.20 17.13 0.75
N GLN A 278 -22.98 17.32 2.06
CA GLN A 278 -21.88 16.66 2.78
C GLN A 278 -21.99 15.12 2.76
N GLN A 279 -23.21 14.58 2.74
CA GLN A 279 -23.44 13.14 2.63
C GLN A 279 -23.03 12.60 1.25
N GLU A 280 -23.26 13.38 0.19
CA GLU A 280 -22.86 13.02 -1.17
C GLU A 280 -21.35 13.09 -1.34
N PHE A 281 -20.68 14.09 -0.77
CA PHE A 281 -19.22 14.11 -0.70
C PHE A 281 -18.65 12.93 0.08
N ALA A 282 -19.34 12.45 1.12
CA ALA A 282 -18.94 11.23 1.83
C ALA A 282 -19.07 9.98 0.93
N LYS A 283 -20.16 9.87 0.14
CA LYS A 283 -20.36 8.78 -0.83
C LYS A 283 -19.29 8.81 -1.94
N VAL A 284 -19.01 9.98 -2.51
CA VAL A 284 -17.96 10.16 -3.52
C VAL A 284 -16.59 9.77 -2.96
N ARG A 285 -16.24 10.24 -1.75
CA ARG A 285 -14.99 9.84 -1.07
C ARG A 285 -14.91 8.34 -0.80
N ALA A 286 -15.98 7.74 -0.30
CA ALA A 286 -16.03 6.30 -0.02
C ALA A 286 -15.83 5.47 -1.29
N ALA A 287 -16.44 5.89 -2.39
CA ALA A 287 -16.31 5.21 -3.66
C ALA A 287 -14.92 5.37 -4.28
N GLN A 288 -14.31 6.57 -4.22
CA GLN A 288 -12.91 6.77 -4.61
C GLN A 288 -11.95 5.94 -3.76
N LEU A 289 -12.16 5.88 -2.44
CA LEU A 289 -11.37 5.02 -1.55
C LEU A 289 -11.51 3.56 -1.95
N SER A 290 -12.73 3.10 -2.26
CA SER A 290 -12.96 1.74 -2.72
C SER A 290 -12.23 1.42 -4.04
N LYS A 291 -12.16 2.37 -4.98
CA LYS A 291 -11.41 2.24 -6.25
C LYS A 291 -9.91 2.11 -5.99
N LYS A 292 -9.34 2.99 -5.16
CA LYS A 292 -7.92 2.94 -4.75
C LYS A 292 -7.55 1.65 -4.04
N VAL A 293 -8.41 1.18 -3.13
CA VAL A 293 -8.22 -0.07 -2.37
C VAL A 293 -8.26 -1.27 -3.33
N LYS A 294 -9.22 -1.34 -4.26
CA LYS A 294 -9.28 -2.38 -5.30
C LYS A 294 -8.04 -2.37 -6.21
N ALA A 295 -7.50 -1.19 -6.52
CA ALA A 295 -6.29 -1.03 -7.32
C ALA A 295 -5.01 -1.46 -6.58
N ALA A 296 -4.94 -1.21 -5.27
CA ALA A 296 -3.77 -1.50 -4.44
C ALA A 296 -3.69 -2.96 -3.97
N LEU A 297 -4.83 -3.64 -3.76
CA LEU A 297 -4.86 -5.01 -3.25
C LEU A 297 -4.69 -6.07 -4.37
N PRO A 298 -3.77 -7.03 -4.21
CA PRO A 298 -3.73 -8.21 -5.07
C PRO A 298 -5.02 -9.04 -4.90
N GLN A 299 -5.61 -9.49 -6.01
CA GLN A 299 -6.83 -10.33 -6.07
C GLN A 299 -6.83 -11.52 -5.09
N ARG A 300 -5.66 -12.07 -4.75
CA ARG A 300 -5.51 -13.15 -3.75
C ARG A 300 -5.96 -12.77 -2.34
N PHE A 301 -5.97 -11.48 -1.99
CA PHE A 301 -6.40 -10.97 -0.68
C PHE A 301 -7.79 -10.33 -0.71
N ALA A 302 -8.40 -10.14 -1.88
CA ALA A 302 -9.74 -9.55 -2.02
C ALA A 302 -10.85 -10.37 -1.35
N LYS A 303 -10.66 -11.70 -1.19
CA LYS A 303 -11.63 -12.60 -0.52
C LYS A 303 -11.56 -12.60 1.01
N LYS A 304 -10.52 -12.02 1.62
CA LYS A 304 -10.36 -12.02 3.08
C LYS A 304 -10.51 -10.58 3.55
N GLY A 305 -11.75 -10.19 3.84
CA GLY A 305 -12.09 -8.88 4.38
C GLY A 305 -11.32 -8.61 5.68
N SER A 306 -10.14 -8.01 5.57
CA SER A 306 -9.41 -7.47 6.71
C SER A 306 -9.61 -5.97 6.73
N ALA A 307 -10.62 -5.52 7.48
CA ALA A 307 -10.87 -4.11 7.77
C ALA A 307 -9.63 -3.40 8.38
N ALA A 308 -8.69 -4.17 8.95
CA ALA A 308 -7.42 -3.66 9.48
C ALA A 308 -6.47 -3.09 8.41
N ALA A 309 -6.56 -3.52 7.14
CA ALA A 309 -5.72 -2.97 6.08
C ALA A 309 -6.24 -1.60 5.57
N ALA A 310 -7.54 -1.34 5.70
CA ALA A 310 -8.14 -0.06 5.33
C ALA A 310 -7.82 1.04 6.35
N ALA A 311 -7.70 0.70 7.63
CA ALA A 311 -7.43 1.66 8.71
C ALA A 311 -5.98 2.19 8.75
N GLU A 312 -4.98 1.46 8.22
CA GLU A 312 -3.60 1.98 8.13
C GLU A 312 -3.34 2.81 6.87
N LEU A 313 -4.23 2.78 5.88
CA LEU A 313 -4.17 3.64 4.70
C LEU A 313 -4.61 5.09 4.99
N ASP A 314 -5.21 5.34 6.15
CA ASP A 314 -5.73 6.66 6.56
C ASP A 314 -4.66 7.64 7.04
N THR A 315 -3.40 7.23 7.23
CA THR A 315 -2.34 8.15 7.72
C THR A 315 -1.27 8.49 6.69
N THR A 316 -1.33 7.91 5.50
CA THR A 316 -0.55 8.37 4.35
C THR A 316 -1.42 8.31 3.11
N ALA A 317 -2.25 9.33 2.93
CA ALA A 317 -2.79 9.62 1.61
C ALA A 317 -1.60 9.66 0.63
N ILE A 318 -1.55 8.71 -0.29
CA ILE A 318 -0.49 8.52 -1.30
C ILE A 318 -0.42 9.73 -2.29
N GLY A 319 -1.10 10.84 -2.00
CA GLY A 319 -1.13 12.06 -2.81
C GLY A 319 -1.26 13.37 -2.03
N GLU A 320 -1.31 13.37 -0.69
CA GLU A 320 -1.15 14.62 0.05
C GLU A 320 0.33 14.92 0.17
N ARG A 321 0.76 16.02 -0.45
CA ARG A 321 2.13 16.52 -0.36
C ARG A 321 2.46 16.71 1.12
N LYS A 322 3.32 15.87 1.68
CA LYS A 322 3.95 16.18 2.96
C LYS A 322 4.72 17.48 2.77
N GLU A 323 4.29 18.54 3.45
CA GLU A 323 4.92 19.88 3.37
C GLU A 323 6.44 19.77 3.59
N LEU A 324 6.85 18.91 4.53
CA LEU A 324 8.24 18.65 4.87
C LEU A 324 8.62 17.21 4.54
N VAL A 325 9.73 17.01 3.83
CA VAL A 325 10.36 15.69 3.66
C VAL A 325 10.90 15.26 5.01
N SER A 326 10.62 14.03 5.45
CA SER A 326 11.20 13.49 6.69
C SER A 326 12.53 12.79 6.41
N LEU A 327 13.53 12.95 7.29
CA LEU A 327 14.79 12.19 7.19
C LEU A 327 14.57 10.68 7.14
N LYS A 328 13.54 10.20 7.85
CA LYS A 328 13.17 8.79 7.87
C LYS A 328 12.76 8.26 6.49
N ASP A 329 12.20 9.10 5.62
CA ASP A 329 11.78 8.68 4.28
C ASP A 329 12.99 8.45 3.36
N ILE A 330 14.10 9.16 3.61
CA ILE A 330 15.38 9.01 2.88
C ILE A 330 16.21 7.85 3.42
N GLU A 331 16.35 7.77 4.76
CA GLU A 331 17.15 6.75 5.44
C GLU A 331 16.42 5.40 5.56
N LYS A 332 15.19 5.30 5.03
CA LYS A 332 14.35 4.11 5.18
C LYS A 332 15.03 2.85 4.64
N LEU A 333 15.52 2.02 5.54
CA LEU A 333 15.94 0.65 5.24
C LEU A 333 14.75 -0.29 5.39
N SER A 334 14.39 -0.98 4.31
CA SER A 334 13.25 -1.91 4.28
C SER A 334 13.45 -3.19 5.12
N LYS A 335 14.70 -3.56 5.36
CA LYS A 335 15.10 -4.68 6.19
C LYS A 335 15.26 -4.16 7.60
N ASN A 336 14.32 -4.50 8.47
CA ASN A 336 14.42 -4.17 9.88
C ASN A 336 15.77 -4.66 10.42
N PRO A 337 16.53 -3.80 11.12
CA PRO A 337 17.73 -4.22 11.83
C PRO A 337 17.43 -5.43 12.73
N ARG A 338 18.43 -6.30 12.95
CA ARG A 338 18.26 -7.40 13.91
C ARG A 338 17.89 -6.80 15.27
N SER A 339 16.73 -7.18 15.78
CA SER A 339 16.24 -6.71 17.08
C SER A 339 17.26 -7.01 18.18
N THR A 340 17.63 -5.98 18.93
CA THR A 340 18.51 -6.09 20.10
C THR A 340 17.91 -7.06 21.11
N LYS A 341 18.76 -7.68 21.96
CA LYS A 341 18.28 -8.59 23.00
C LYS A 341 17.23 -7.92 23.89
N GLU A 342 17.41 -6.63 24.19
CA GLU A 342 16.48 -5.82 24.99
C GLU A 342 15.12 -5.66 24.31
N SER A 343 15.06 -5.26 23.03
CA SER A 343 13.79 -5.13 22.30
C SER A 343 13.07 -6.48 22.13
N ARG A 344 13.84 -7.57 21.95
CA ARG A 344 13.27 -8.93 21.97
C ARG A 344 12.66 -9.28 23.32
N LEU A 345 13.35 -8.97 24.42
CA LEU A 345 12.86 -9.22 25.77
C LEU A 345 11.63 -8.35 26.08
N ALA A 346 11.61 -7.09 25.66
CA ALA A 346 10.47 -6.19 25.81
C ALA A 346 9.24 -6.71 25.07
N THR A 347 9.39 -7.12 23.80
CA THR A 347 8.29 -7.75 23.02
C THR A 347 7.78 -9.03 23.70
N VAL A 348 8.69 -9.81 24.30
CA VAL A 348 8.34 -11.02 25.05
C VAL A 348 7.62 -10.68 26.36
N LEU A 349 8.01 -9.61 27.07
CA LEU A 349 7.39 -9.14 28.30
C LEU A 349 6.00 -8.55 28.02
N GLU A 350 5.87 -7.70 27.01
CA GLU A 350 4.59 -7.17 26.50
C GLU A 350 3.66 -8.32 26.08
N GLY A 351 4.18 -9.33 25.37
CA GLY A 351 3.43 -10.54 25.05
C GLY A 351 3.04 -11.40 26.26
N ARG A 352 3.62 -11.14 27.44
CA ARG A 352 3.28 -11.75 28.74
C ARG A 352 2.39 -10.86 29.60
N GLU A 353 2.20 -9.58 29.27
CA GLU A 353 1.25 -8.73 29.98
C GLU A 353 -0.17 -9.30 29.82
N GLY A 354 -0.85 -9.54 30.95
CA GLY A 354 -2.13 -10.23 31.01
C GLY A 354 -2.06 -11.78 31.01
N ARG A 355 -0.88 -12.38 31.25
CA ARG A 355 -0.73 -13.82 31.49
C ARG A 355 0.03 -14.07 32.80
N GLU A 356 -0.26 -15.20 33.46
CA GLU A 356 0.61 -15.67 34.53
C GLU A 356 2.01 -15.99 33.99
N LYS A 357 3.03 -15.80 34.84
CA LYS A 357 4.48 -15.74 34.53
C LYS A 357 5.01 -16.87 33.62
N TYR A 358 4.31 -18.01 33.52
CA TYR A 358 4.62 -19.16 32.66
C TYR A 358 3.39 -19.86 32.04
N GLY A 359 2.25 -19.17 31.90
CA GLY A 359 1.00 -19.74 31.42
C GLY A 359 0.71 -19.52 29.93
N TYR A 360 0.00 -20.47 29.28
CA TYR A 360 -0.64 -20.23 27.99
C TYR A 360 -1.93 -19.43 28.20
N ARG A 361 -2.21 -18.42 27.37
CA ARG A 361 -3.46 -17.66 27.42
C ARG A 361 -4.62 -18.59 27.02
N GLN A 362 -5.44 -19.01 27.99
CA GLN A 362 -6.63 -19.80 27.69
C GLN A 362 -7.58 -19.00 26.80
N LYS A 363 -7.68 -19.36 25.52
CA LYS A 363 -8.58 -18.72 24.53
C LYS A 363 -10.05 -19.14 24.69
N LYS A 364 -10.45 -19.59 25.88
CA LYS A 364 -11.82 -20.02 26.15
C LYS A 364 -12.43 -19.02 27.13
N GLY A 365 -13.43 -18.25 26.68
CA GLY A 365 -14.28 -17.48 27.59
C GLY A 365 -14.96 -18.40 28.60
N GLU A 366 -15.43 -17.85 29.71
CA GLU A 366 -16.01 -18.63 30.82
C GLU A 366 -17.15 -19.56 30.39
N PHE A 367 -17.88 -19.20 29.33
CA PHE A 367 -18.99 -19.98 28.76
C PHE A 367 -18.63 -20.78 27.49
N ALA A 368 -17.35 -20.88 27.13
CA ALA A 368 -16.97 -21.57 25.90
C ALA A 368 -17.14 -23.10 26.03
N SER A 369 -17.94 -23.69 25.13
CA SER A 369 -18.25 -25.11 25.21
C SER A 369 -16.98 -25.99 25.02
N ARG A 370 -16.92 -27.09 25.77
CA ARG A 370 -15.82 -28.07 25.66
C ARG A 370 -15.86 -28.79 24.31
N THR A 371 -14.68 -29.15 23.78
CA THR A 371 -14.60 -29.86 22.50
C THR A 371 -15.29 -31.23 22.60
N ASN A 372 -15.85 -31.73 21.49
CA ASN A 372 -16.50 -33.05 21.47
C ASN A 372 -15.57 -34.19 21.92
N LYS A 373 -14.25 -34.04 21.74
CA LYS A 373 -13.23 -34.97 22.23
C LYS A 373 -13.09 -34.94 23.76
N GLU A 374 -13.15 -33.77 24.38
CA GLU A 374 -13.14 -33.60 25.84
C GLU A 374 -14.47 -34.08 26.44
N LYS A 375 -15.61 -33.69 25.85
CA LYS A 375 -16.95 -34.15 26.25
C LYS A 375 -17.07 -35.68 26.19
N ARG A 376 -16.35 -36.36 25.29
CA ARG A 376 -16.31 -37.83 25.23
C ARG A 376 -15.52 -38.47 26.38
N LYS A 377 -14.55 -37.79 27.00
CA LYS A 377 -13.79 -38.34 28.13
C LYS A 377 -14.61 -38.34 29.43
N THR A 378 -15.52 -37.39 29.58
CA THR A 378 -16.32 -37.20 30.79
C THR A 378 -17.69 -37.89 30.74
N LYS A 379 -18.07 -38.46 29.60
CA LYS A 379 -19.33 -39.21 29.46
C LYS A 379 -19.23 -40.57 30.15
N ALA A 380 -20.32 -40.98 30.80
CA ALA A 380 -20.40 -42.30 31.44
C ALA A 380 -20.14 -43.44 30.42
N PHE A 381 -19.39 -44.45 30.84
CA PHE A 381 -18.92 -45.53 29.96
C PHE A 381 -20.07 -46.27 29.23
N ALA A 382 -21.21 -46.45 29.89
CA ALA A 382 -22.41 -47.06 29.29
C ALA A 382 -22.90 -46.31 28.04
N MET A 383 -22.84 -44.97 28.03
CA MET A 383 -23.22 -44.15 26.87
C MET A 383 -22.17 -44.12 25.74
N ILE A 384 -20.92 -44.49 26.04
CA ILE A 384 -19.82 -44.51 25.07
C ILE A 384 -19.63 -45.91 24.46
N LYS A 385 -20.02 -46.97 25.19
CA LYS A 385 -19.82 -48.38 24.83
C LYS A 385 -20.27 -48.72 23.41
N HIS A 386 -21.42 -48.18 22.98
CA HIS A 386 -21.97 -48.42 21.64
C HIS A 386 -21.16 -47.73 20.52
N LYS A 387 -20.55 -46.57 20.80
CA LYS A 387 -19.70 -45.83 19.85
C LYS A 387 -18.26 -46.36 19.77
N VAL A 388 -17.82 -47.15 20.75
CA VAL A 388 -16.49 -47.80 20.78
C VAL A 388 -16.49 -49.15 20.08
N LYS A 389 -17.66 -49.79 19.92
CA LYS A 389 -17.79 -51.16 19.41
C LYS A 389 -17.58 -51.34 17.90
N ARG A 390 -17.42 -50.29 17.10
CA ARG A 390 -16.98 -50.43 15.71
C ARG A 390 -15.45 -50.36 15.65
N LYS A 391 -14.78 -51.52 15.84
CA LYS A 391 -13.41 -51.67 15.36
C LYS A 391 -13.47 -51.51 13.84
N VAL A 392 -13.17 -50.33 13.33
CA VAL A 392 -12.82 -50.18 11.91
C VAL A 392 -11.61 -51.09 11.70
N LYS A 393 -11.75 -52.13 10.89
CA LYS A 393 -10.66 -53.04 10.52
C LYS A 393 -9.68 -52.29 9.60
N ARG A 394 -8.95 -51.32 10.16
CA ARG A 394 -7.84 -50.68 9.46
C ARG A 394 -6.76 -51.73 9.19
N SER A 395 -6.24 -51.73 7.96
CA SER A 395 -5.14 -52.62 7.60
C SER A 395 -3.91 -52.29 8.46
N PHE A 396 -2.98 -53.24 8.56
CA PHE A 396 -1.74 -53.02 9.30
C PHE A 396 -0.95 -51.81 8.74
N ARG A 397 -1.00 -51.63 7.41
CA ARG A 397 -0.38 -50.51 6.70
C ARG A 397 -0.99 -49.16 7.11
N ASP A 398 -2.32 -49.06 7.21
CA ASP A 398 -2.99 -47.83 7.62
C ASP A 398 -2.67 -47.45 9.07
N LYS A 399 -2.47 -48.45 9.94
CA LYS A 399 -2.05 -48.22 11.32
C LYS A 399 -0.61 -47.71 11.39
N GLN A 400 0.27 -48.24 10.55
CA GLN A 400 1.66 -47.82 10.47
C GLN A 400 1.80 -46.38 9.95
N ILE A 401 1.03 -46.02 8.92
CA ILE A 401 0.98 -44.65 8.37
C ILE A 401 0.44 -43.68 9.42
N ALA A 402 -0.70 -43.99 10.04
CA ALA A 402 -1.29 -43.12 11.06
C ALA A 402 -0.37 -42.92 12.29
N LEU A 403 0.38 -43.96 12.69
CA LEU A 403 1.38 -43.86 13.75
C LEU A 403 2.54 -42.95 13.34
N ARG A 404 3.06 -43.12 12.12
CA ARG A 404 4.15 -42.31 11.57
C ARG A 404 3.76 -40.83 11.51
N ASP A 405 2.56 -40.53 11.02
CA ASP A 405 2.05 -39.17 10.92
C ASP A 405 1.81 -38.53 12.30
N ALA A 406 1.30 -39.32 13.26
CA ALA A 406 1.13 -38.87 14.64
C ALA A 406 2.48 -38.51 15.29
N LEU A 407 3.52 -39.35 15.10
CA LEU A 407 4.87 -39.10 15.62
C LEU A 407 5.51 -37.88 14.96
N LEU A 408 5.35 -37.72 13.64
CA LEU A 408 5.82 -36.53 12.92
C LEU A 408 5.13 -35.26 13.42
N LYS A 409 3.81 -35.30 13.64
CA LYS A 409 3.04 -34.18 14.19
C LYS A 409 3.44 -33.84 15.63
N GLN A 410 3.76 -34.85 16.45
CA GLN A 410 4.27 -34.64 17.81
C GLN A 410 5.69 -34.04 17.80
N LYS A 411 6.55 -34.48 16.88
CA LYS A 411 7.89 -33.93 16.69
C LYS A 411 7.85 -32.47 16.24
N LYS A 412 6.95 -32.13 15.31
CA LYS A 412 6.70 -30.74 14.86
C LYS A 412 6.11 -29.82 15.95
N ARG A 413 5.50 -30.37 17.00
CA ARG A 413 4.97 -29.60 18.15
C ARG A 413 5.96 -29.43 19.31
N ARG A 414 7.04 -30.22 19.34
CA ARG A 414 8.11 -30.15 20.36
C ARG A 414 9.32 -29.34 19.91
N LYS A 415 9.45 -29.05 18.61
CA LYS A 415 10.19 -27.90 18.09
C LYS A 415 9.28 -26.69 18.12
#